data_AF-A0A2W7MP75-F1
#
_entry.id   AF-A0A2W7MP75-F1
#
_cell.length_a   1.000
_cell.length_b   1.000
_cell.length_c   1.000
_cell.angle_alpha   90.00
_cell.angle_beta   90.00
_cell.angle_gamma   90.00
#
_symmetry.space_group_name_H-M   'P 1'
#
loop_
_entity.id
_entity.type
_entity.pdbx_description
1 polymer ?
#
loop_
_entity_poly.entity_id
_entity_poly.type
_entity_poly.pdbx_seq_one_letter_code
_entity_poly.pdbx_strand_id
1 'polypeptide(L)'
;MDGKLQDGLDKCKEELQRLNDELTELRSKEDTLKQEERAISISIEKDEVGSKIKDLEKEIKQLETSKTLRSKKLDDYNKIAQGVDLQTNPNEDTFIANREKAKQLKQNTQQKIDDESENLRALKNKDDELTKSTEELVSTIQTLQKNKNNIAGREAEIRDEIIAQIGASKEEIPFIGELIKVKEDEVNWESSIEKVLHNFALRLIVPPKYYSKVNEYVNSNNLRGRIRYDKYEENYLKNFQNKNITDKSIINKIEIKPKTQYYEWIEDYLQNQFDFVCVDNLTEFERYSEMAITQSGLIKFKKGKHEKDDRPHITKKENYVLGWDNKEKISALKKELVNLQNQQTDNRKAITSKNSEIKNLGIFSDECHNLFSKFDKYDDINWQIYAQDILEKEKQKTDLEKTNDRVKKLQEHLSKVQANLKQVSDVDIFNKSQEIFTKEKDIEIIEGEIEGSEKTIQITGITDIDEFENTNREILNVEFSNIKITQSNFQKELSRRETDLKNLKQQNEREVIIKINTFKQPSEEITNKFKDWRSDVNSLPDSTNLDLISEYQRFLERLEKDNRDYSWNCVCNI
;
A
#
# COMPACT_ATOMS: atom_id res chain seq x y z
N MET A 1 -42.03 -37.31 -25.05
CA MET A 1 -40.75 -36.92 -24.43
C MET A 1 -40.60 -37.61 -23.08
N ASP A 2 -41.60 -37.50 -22.20
CA ASP A 2 -41.66 -38.15 -20.88
C ASP A 2 -41.45 -39.68 -20.91
N GLY A 3 -42.07 -40.40 -21.84
CA GLY A 3 -41.89 -41.86 -21.94
C GLY A 3 -40.45 -42.31 -22.25
N LYS A 4 -39.61 -41.44 -22.83
CA LYS A 4 -38.19 -41.75 -23.09
C LYS A 4 -37.28 -41.36 -21.91
N LEU A 5 -37.67 -40.35 -21.14
CA LEU A 5 -37.04 -40.03 -19.85
C LEU A 5 -37.30 -41.13 -18.82
N GLN A 6 -38.52 -41.69 -18.81
CA GLN A 6 -38.88 -42.81 -17.94
C GLN A 6 -38.09 -44.10 -18.27
N ASP A 7 -37.93 -44.46 -19.55
CA ASP A 7 -37.10 -45.61 -19.96
C ASP A 7 -35.62 -45.43 -19.59
N GLY A 8 -35.09 -44.21 -19.67
CA GLY A 8 -33.73 -43.88 -19.21
C GLY A 8 -33.57 -43.97 -17.68
N LEU A 9 -34.59 -43.55 -16.94
CA LEU A 9 -34.65 -43.64 -15.48
C LEU A 9 -34.66 -45.10 -15.02
N ASP A 10 -35.47 -45.94 -15.65
CA ASP A 10 -35.61 -47.36 -15.29
C ASP A 10 -34.29 -48.11 -15.53
N LYS A 11 -33.60 -47.85 -16.66
CA LYS A 11 -32.26 -48.40 -16.94
C LYS A 11 -31.22 -47.96 -15.91
N CYS A 12 -31.24 -46.68 -15.49
CA CYS A 12 -30.31 -46.21 -14.46
C CYS A 12 -30.61 -46.86 -13.10
N LYS A 13 -31.88 -47.09 -12.77
CA LYS A 13 -32.30 -47.79 -11.53
C LYS A 13 -31.89 -49.27 -11.54
N GLU A 14 -31.99 -49.96 -12.68
CA GLU A 14 -31.50 -51.33 -12.81
C GLU A 14 -29.96 -51.42 -12.64
N GLU A 15 -29.22 -50.49 -13.23
CA GLU A 15 -27.77 -50.41 -13.04
C GLU A 15 -27.39 -50.09 -11.58
N LEU A 16 -28.13 -49.19 -10.92
CA LEU A 16 -27.95 -48.87 -9.51
C LEU A 16 -28.21 -50.10 -8.62
N GLN A 17 -29.25 -50.88 -8.92
CA GLN A 17 -29.55 -52.12 -8.20
C GLN A 17 -28.40 -53.12 -8.34
N ARG A 18 -27.87 -53.32 -9.56
CA ARG A 18 -26.72 -54.20 -9.79
C ARG A 18 -25.49 -53.76 -9.00
N LEU A 19 -25.18 -52.45 -8.98
CA LEU A 19 -24.04 -51.93 -8.22
C LEU A 19 -24.22 -52.12 -6.70
N ASN A 20 -25.44 -51.97 -6.19
CA ASN A 20 -25.76 -52.23 -4.78
C ASN A 20 -25.63 -53.71 -4.41
N ASP A 21 -26.02 -54.62 -5.31
CA ASP A 21 -25.85 -56.06 -5.10
C ASP A 21 -24.35 -56.44 -5.07
N GLU A 22 -23.54 -55.88 -5.99
CA GLU A 22 -22.07 -56.03 -6.00
C GLU A 22 -21.43 -55.46 -4.72
N LEU A 23 -21.89 -54.30 -4.23
CA LEU A 23 -21.41 -53.72 -2.96
C LEU A 23 -21.76 -54.63 -1.77
N THR A 24 -22.93 -55.23 -1.77
CA THR A 24 -23.37 -56.18 -0.73
C THR A 24 -22.50 -57.44 -0.72
N GLU A 25 -22.12 -57.95 -1.90
CA GLU A 25 -21.19 -59.06 -2.03
C GLU A 25 -19.78 -58.70 -1.49
N LEU A 26 -19.28 -57.50 -1.82
CA LEU A 26 -18.01 -57.01 -1.28
C LEU A 26 -18.04 -56.85 0.25
N ARG A 27 -19.15 -56.37 0.82
CA ARG A 27 -19.36 -56.29 2.28
C ARG A 27 -19.41 -57.66 2.95
N SER A 28 -20.07 -58.63 2.33
CA SER A 28 -20.08 -60.03 2.81
C SER A 28 -18.67 -60.64 2.78
N LYS A 29 -17.88 -60.35 1.75
CA LYS A 29 -16.48 -60.75 1.64
C LYS A 29 -15.60 -60.07 2.71
N GLU A 30 -15.82 -58.77 2.97
CA GLU A 30 -15.16 -58.03 4.06
C GLU A 30 -15.43 -58.69 5.42
N ASP A 31 -16.68 -59.03 5.71
CA ASP A 31 -17.08 -59.68 6.97
C ASP A 31 -16.48 -61.08 7.10
N THR A 32 -16.44 -61.85 6.01
CA THR A 32 -15.80 -63.18 5.99
C THR A 32 -14.30 -63.07 6.29
N LEU A 33 -13.61 -62.11 5.67
CA LEU A 33 -12.19 -61.86 5.92
C LEU A 33 -11.93 -61.37 7.35
N LYS A 34 -12.81 -60.55 7.94
CA LYS A 34 -12.74 -60.14 9.36
C LYS A 34 -12.92 -61.32 10.31
N GLN A 35 -13.84 -62.23 10.01
CA GLN A 35 -14.04 -63.45 10.80
C GLN A 35 -12.84 -64.38 10.72
N GLU A 36 -12.28 -64.54 9.51
CA GLU A 36 -11.06 -65.33 9.28
C GLU A 36 -9.84 -64.72 10.00
N GLU A 37 -9.65 -63.40 9.92
CA GLU A 37 -8.60 -62.68 10.65
C GLU A 37 -8.71 -62.92 12.17
N ARG A 38 -9.92 -62.83 12.73
CA ARG A 38 -10.17 -63.09 14.15
C ARG A 38 -9.89 -64.54 14.52
N ALA A 39 -10.33 -65.51 13.71
CA ALA A 39 -10.11 -66.93 13.97
C ALA A 39 -8.62 -67.32 13.94
N ILE A 40 -7.86 -66.78 12.97
CA ILE A 40 -6.41 -66.97 12.88
C ILE A 40 -5.72 -66.29 14.07
N SER A 41 -6.12 -65.07 14.42
CA SER A 41 -5.58 -64.34 15.57
C SER A 41 -5.78 -65.10 16.89
N ILE A 42 -6.97 -65.64 17.14
CA ILE A 42 -7.25 -66.48 18.32
C ILE A 42 -6.42 -67.77 18.30
N SER A 43 -6.21 -68.35 17.12
CA SER A 43 -5.40 -69.57 16.96
C SER A 43 -3.92 -69.32 17.25
N ILE A 44 -3.41 -68.12 16.95
CA ILE A 44 -2.05 -67.68 17.31
C ILE A 44 -1.97 -67.37 18.82
N GLU A 45 -2.96 -66.71 19.40
CA GLU A 45 -3.00 -66.39 20.85
C GLU A 45 -3.04 -67.62 21.75
N LYS A 46 -3.69 -68.70 21.30
CA LYS A 46 -3.74 -69.97 22.05
C LYS A 46 -2.41 -70.74 22.05
N ASP A 47 -1.47 -70.39 21.17
CA ASP A 47 -0.12 -70.93 21.17
C ASP A 47 0.77 -70.07 22.08
N GLU A 48 1.46 -70.68 23.05
CA GLU A 48 2.35 -69.95 23.96
C GLU A 48 3.45 -69.17 23.23
N VAL A 49 3.93 -69.67 22.09
CA VAL A 49 4.92 -68.98 21.25
C VAL A 49 4.25 -67.84 20.48
N GLY A 50 3.03 -68.04 20.01
CA GLY A 50 2.24 -67.01 19.33
C GLY A 50 1.87 -65.83 20.23
N SER A 51 1.49 -66.08 21.48
CA SER A 51 1.26 -65.03 22.48
C SER A 51 2.53 -64.20 22.75
N LYS A 52 3.68 -64.86 22.94
CA LYS A 52 4.97 -64.16 23.16
C LYS A 52 5.38 -63.32 21.95
N ILE A 53 5.17 -63.81 20.73
CA ILE A 53 5.44 -63.04 19.52
C ILE A 53 4.52 -61.81 19.44
N LYS A 54 3.24 -61.95 19.77
CA LYS A 54 2.29 -60.82 19.79
C LYS A 54 2.68 -59.77 20.83
N ASP A 55 3.15 -60.18 22.00
CA ASP A 55 3.66 -59.27 23.03
C ASP A 55 4.93 -58.53 22.55
N LEU A 56 5.86 -59.25 21.91
CA LEU A 56 7.06 -58.65 21.30
C LEU A 56 6.70 -57.67 20.17
N GLU A 57 5.71 -57.98 19.32
CA GLU A 57 5.22 -57.07 18.27
C GLU A 57 4.64 -55.78 18.87
N LYS A 58 3.91 -55.89 19.98
CA LYS A 58 3.38 -54.74 20.70
C LYS A 58 4.49 -53.90 21.32
N GLU A 59 5.48 -54.53 21.95
CA GLU A 59 6.66 -53.85 22.49
C GLU A 59 7.45 -53.13 21.39
N ILE A 60 7.74 -53.81 20.27
CA ILE A 60 8.42 -53.23 19.10
C ILE A 60 7.67 -52.00 18.60
N LYS A 61 6.34 -52.09 18.41
CA LYS A 61 5.52 -50.96 17.94
C LYS A 61 5.55 -49.76 18.90
N GLN A 62 5.59 -50.01 20.22
CA GLN A 62 5.72 -48.96 21.23
C GLN A 62 7.11 -48.32 21.20
N LEU A 63 8.15 -49.13 21.05
CA LEU A 63 9.54 -48.65 20.90
C LEU A 63 9.73 -47.86 19.60
N GLU A 64 9.14 -48.29 18.48
CA GLU A 64 9.17 -47.58 17.19
C GLU A 64 8.52 -46.20 17.30
N THR A 65 7.39 -46.11 18.00
CA THR A 65 6.72 -44.84 18.27
C THR A 65 7.63 -43.92 19.10
N SER A 66 8.29 -44.47 20.12
CA SER A 66 9.22 -43.73 20.98
C SER A 66 10.47 -43.28 20.21
N LYS A 67 11.08 -44.16 19.41
CA LYS A 67 12.20 -43.86 18.50
C LYS A 67 11.85 -42.73 17.54
N THR A 68 10.69 -42.79 16.91
CA THR A 68 10.23 -41.77 15.95
C THR A 68 10.05 -40.42 16.65
N LEU A 69 9.48 -40.40 17.86
CA LEU A 69 9.33 -39.17 18.65
C LEU A 69 10.71 -38.56 19.03
N ARG A 70 11.66 -39.38 19.49
CA ARG A 70 13.02 -38.93 19.84
C ARG A 70 13.80 -38.47 18.61
N SER A 71 13.65 -39.16 17.48
CA SER A 71 14.27 -38.77 16.20
C SER A 71 13.79 -37.38 15.77
N LYS A 72 12.47 -37.12 15.83
CA LYS A 72 11.94 -35.78 15.53
C LYS A 72 12.46 -34.72 16.50
N LYS A 73 12.53 -35.04 17.79
CA LYS A 73 13.13 -34.15 18.79
C LYS A 73 14.61 -33.87 18.50
N LEU A 74 15.38 -34.87 18.07
CA LEU A 74 16.77 -34.69 17.66
C LEU A 74 16.90 -33.80 16.42
N ASP A 75 16.01 -33.96 15.43
CA ASP A 75 15.99 -33.09 14.26
C ASP A 75 15.73 -31.62 14.64
N ASP A 76 14.76 -31.39 15.53
CA ASP A 76 14.46 -30.06 16.04
C ASP A 76 15.58 -29.49 16.92
N TYR A 77 16.21 -30.33 17.74
CA TYR A 77 17.42 -29.97 18.48
C TYR A 77 18.55 -29.55 17.52
N ASN A 78 18.79 -30.32 16.46
CA ASN A 78 19.85 -30.06 15.50
C ASN A 78 19.64 -28.76 14.72
N LYS A 79 18.39 -28.45 14.35
CA LYS A 79 18.05 -27.15 13.72
C LYS A 79 18.42 -25.98 14.64
N ILE A 80 18.05 -26.07 15.91
CA ILE A 80 18.36 -25.02 16.90
C ILE A 80 19.87 -24.94 17.14
N ALA A 81 20.54 -26.08 17.37
CA ALA A 81 21.97 -26.15 17.59
C ALA A 81 22.76 -25.55 16.42
N GLN A 82 22.34 -25.82 15.17
CA GLN A 82 22.94 -25.22 13.99
C GLN A 82 22.72 -23.69 13.93
N GLY A 83 21.52 -23.20 14.28
CA GLY A 83 21.22 -21.77 14.34
C GLY A 83 22.08 -21.00 15.34
N VAL A 84 22.47 -21.65 16.45
CA VAL A 84 23.32 -21.06 17.50
C VAL A 84 24.79 -21.49 17.45
N ASP A 85 25.23 -22.10 16.34
CA ASP A 85 26.62 -22.55 16.11
C ASP A 85 27.15 -23.52 17.19
N LEU A 86 26.33 -24.52 17.50
CA LEU A 86 26.62 -25.62 18.42
C LEU A 86 26.64 -26.96 17.70
N GLN A 87 27.29 -27.95 18.31
CA GLN A 87 27.47 -29.26 17.71
C GLN A 87 26.14 -30.00 17.56
N THR A 88 25.85 -30.47 16.34
CA THR A 88 24.70 -31.32 16.03
C THR A 88 24.99 -32.79 16.34
N ASN A 89 23.95 -33.60 16.51
CA ASN A 89 24.03 -35.01 16.90
C ASN A 89 24.91 -35.24 18.14
N PRO A 90 24.59 -34.59 19.28
CA PRO A 90 25.41 -34.68 20.48
C PRO A 90 25.36 -36.08 21.10
N ASN A 91 26.46 -36.52 21.69
CA ASN A 91 26.44 -37.52 22.75
C ASN A 91 26.02 -36.86 24.07
N GLU A 92 25.88 -37.63 25.16
CA GLU A 92 25.42 -37.11 26.45
C GLU A 92 26.30 -35.97 26.98
N ASP A 93 27.63 -36.12 26.95
CA ASP A 93 28.57 -35.08 27.38
C ASP A 93 28.45 -33.81 26.52
N THR A 94 28.34 -33.96 25.20
CA THR A 94 28.18 -32.84 24.27
C THR A 94 26.83 -32.15 24.48
N PHE A 95 25.77 -32.89 24.81
CA PHE A 95 24.44 -32.34 25.08
C PHE A 95 24.48 -31.44 26.32
N ILE A 96 25.11 -31.91 27.40
CA ILE A 96 25.29 -31.11 28.63
C ILE A 96 26.13 -29.86 28.33
N ALA A 97 27.25 -30.02 27.61
CA ALA A 97 28.12 -28.90 27.23
C ALA A 97 27.40 -27.87 26.35
N ASN A 98 26.62 -28.31 25.37
CA ASN A 98 25.81 -27.45 24.50
C ASN A 98 24.75 -26.68 25.30
N ARG A 99 24.08 -27.31 26.27
CA ARG A 99 23.09 -26.62 27.13
C ARG A 99 23.73 -25.52 27.96
N GLU A 100 24.88 -25.78 28.58
CA GLU A 100 25.59 -24.75 29.36
C GLU A 100 26.12 -23.62 28.46
N LYS A 101 26.67 -23.96 27.29
CA LYS A 101 27.11 -22.96 26.31
C LYS A 101 25.94 -22.12 25.80
N ALA A 102 24.77 -22.71 25.56
CA ALA A 102 23.57 -21.98 25.16
C ALA A 102 23.06 -21.01 26.25
N LYS A 103 23.13 -21.40 27.54
CA LYS A 103 22.83 -20.47 28.64
C LYS A 103 23.77 -19.27 28.66
N GLN A 104 25.07 -19.50 28.48
CA GLN A 104 26.08 -18.43 28.41
C GLN A 104 25.86 -17.53 27.18
N LEU A 105 25.62 -18.12 26.01
CA LEU A 105 25.32 -17.39 24.78
C LEU A 105 24.06 -16.53 24.93
N LYS A 106 23.01 -17.04 25.58
CA LYS A 106 21.81 -16.26 25.89
C LYS A 106 22.12 -15.04 26.76
N GLN A 107 22.88 -15.22 27.84
CA GLN A 107 23.25 -14.11 28.74
C GLN A 107 24.09 -13.05 28.02
N ASN A 108 25.10 -13.48 27.26
CA ASN A 108 25.96 -12.57 26.49
C ASN A 108 25.16 -11.81 25.41
N THR A 109 24.24 -12.50 24.73
CA THR A 109 23.36 -11.88 23.74
C THR A 109 22.40 -10.88 24.38
N GLN A 110 21.86 -11.18 25.57
CA GLN A 110 21.01 -10.24 26.30
C GLN A 110 21.76 -8.94 26.63
N GLN A 111 23.01 -9.04 27.10
CA GLN A 111 23.83 -7.86 27.35
C GLN A 111 24.04 -7.04 26.06
N LYS A 112 24.32 -7.70 24.93
CA LYS A 112 24.43 -7.03 23.63
C LYS A 112 23.13 -6.35 23.22
N ILE A 113 21.97 -6.97 23.46
CA ILE A 113 20.66 -6.35 23.19
C ILE A 113 20.49 -5.08 24.00
N ASP A 114 20.88 -5.09 25.27
CA ASP A 114 20.75 -3.93 26.16
C ASP A 114 21.69 -2.80 25.70
N ASP A 115 22.94 -3.11 25.37
CA ASP A 115 23.92 -2.15 24.84
C ASP A 115 23.44 -1.54 23.51
N GLU A 116 22.93 -2.37 22.59
CA GLU A 116 22.41 -1.88 21.31
C GLU A 116 21.10 -1.09 21.45
N SER A 117 20.29 -1.41 22.46
CA SER A 117 19.08 -0.65 22.79
C SER A 117 19.42 0.76 23.30
N GLU A 118 20.51 0.91 24.07
CA GLU A 118 21.01 2.24 24.47
C GLU A 118 21.56 3.02 23.27
N ASN A 119 22.32 2.37 22.38
CA ASN A 119 22.77 3.00 21.12
C ASN A 119 21.57 3.48 20.28
N LEU A 120 20.51 2.66 20.18
CA LEU A 120 19.28 3.02 19.49
C LEU A 120 18.60 4.24 20.12
N ARG A 121 18.56 4.33 21.47
CA ARG A 121 18.03 5.51 22.17
C ARG A 121 18.82 6.77 21.83
N ALA A 122 20.15 6.69 21.82
CA ALA A 122 21.01 7.81 21.44
C ALA A 122 20.73 8.29 19.99
N LEU A 123 20.57 7.36 19.05
CA LEU A 123 20.22 7.68 17.66
C LEU A 123 18.82 8.32 17.54
N LYS A 124 17.83 7.85 18.32
CA LYS A 124 16.49 8.44 18.36
C LYS A 124 16.51 9.87 18.90
N ASN A 125 17.21 10.10 20.02
CA ASN A 125 17.38 11.45 20.56
C ASN A 125 18.06 12.37 19.54
N LYS A 126 19.03 11.85 18.77
CA LYS A 126 19.66 12.59 17.68
C LYS A 126 18.70 12.93 16.54
N ASP A 127 17.76 12.03 16.20
CA ASP A 127 16.74 12.30 15.19
C ASP A 127 15.81 13.45 15.62
N ASP A 128 15.42 13.46 16.89
CA ASP A 128 14.58 14.52 17.47
C ASP A 128 15.30 15.88 17.45
N GLU A 129 16.59 15.92 17.83
CA GLU A 129 17.42 17.12 17.73
C GLU A 129 17.54 17.65 16.29
N LEU A 130 17.80 16.75 15.33
CA LEU A 130 17.93 17.11 13.92
C LEU A 130 16.60 17.60 13.35
N THR A 131 15.48 16.99 13.76
CA THR A 131 14.13 17.40 13.37
C THR A 131 13.82 18.81 13.86
N LYS A 132 14.04 19.06 15.14
CA LYS A 132 13.87 20.41 15.71
C LYS A 132 14.74 21.45 14.99
N SER A 133 16.01 21.14 14.77
CA SER A 133 16.94 22.05 14.07
C SER A 133 16.49 22.34 12.63
N THR A 134 15.96 21.32 11.94
CA THR A 134 15.43 21.44 10.58
C THR A 134 14.19 22.34 10.54
N GLU A 135 13.26 22.15 11.48
CA GLU A 135 12.04 22.97 11.60
C GLU A 135 12.36 24.45 11.89
N GLU A 136 13.28 24.70 12.82
CA GLU A 136 13.77 26.05 13.15
C GLU A 136 14.41 26.74 11.93
N LEU A 137 15.23 26.00 11.18
CA LEU A 137 15.88 26.51 9.97
C LEU A 137 14.88 26.79 8.84
N VAL A 138 13.90 25.91 8.64
CA VAL A 138 12.81 26.12 7.66
C VAL A 138 11.99 27.36 8.01
N SER A 139 11.62 27.53 9.28
CA SER A 139 10.90 28.72 9.75
C SER A 139 11.70 30.01 9.53
N THR A 140 13.02 29.95 9.76
CA THR A 140 13.93 31.07 9.50
C THR A 140 13.98 31.43 8.01
N ILE A 141 14.10 30.44 7.13
CA ILE A 141 14.11 30.65 5.66
C ILE A 141 12.79 31.28 5.21
N GLN A 142 11.64 30.79 5.71
CA GLN A 142 10.32 31.34 5.37
C GLN A 142 10.18 32.81 5.82
N THR A 143 10.68 33.13 7.02
CA THR A 143 10.67 34.50 7.56
C THR A 143 11.52 35.44 6.71
N LEU A 144 12.72 35.03 6.33
CA LEU A 144 13.59 35.80 5.43
C LEU A 144 12.94 36.01 4.07
N GLN A 145 12.35 34.97 3.47
CA GLN A 145 11.63 35.09 2.20
C GLN A 145 10.49 36.12 2.26
N LYS A 146 9.81 36.24 3.40
CA LYS A 146 8.75 37.24 3.62
C LYS A 146 9.30 38.66 3.79
N ASN A 147 10.40 38.83 4.52
CA ASN A 147 10.92 40.15 4.91
C ASN A 147 11.82 40.83 3.88
N LYS A 148 12.32 40.10 2.86
CA LYS A 148 13.21 40.62 1.78
C LYS A 148 14.49 41.34 2.26
N ASN A 149 14.84 41.23 3.53
CA ASN A 149 16.02 41.82 4.17
C ASN A 149 16.80 40.74 4.96
N ASN A 150 17.99 41.08 5.46
CA ASN A 150 18.84 40.15 6.23
C ASN A 150 18.48 40.05 7.72
N ILE A 151 17.50 40.83 8.20
CA ILE A 151 17.14 40.90 9.62
C ILE A 151 15.89 40.04 9.86
N ALA A 152 16.07 38.95 10.60
CA ALA A 152 15.01 38.02 10.99
C ALA A 152 14.95 37.88 12.52
N GLY A 153 14.02 37.06 13.01
CA GLY A 153 13.87 36.76 14.43
C GLY A 153 13.11 37.85 15.19
N ARG A 154 13.33 37.90 16.51
CA ARG A 154 12.50 38.69 17.42
C ARG A 154 12.60 40.18 17.18
N GLU A 155 13.75 40.69 16.76
CA GLU A 155 13.96 42.10 16.42
C GLU A 155 13.04 42.52 15.25
N ALA A 156 12.97 41.70 14.20
CA ALA A 156 12.09 41.94 13.06
C ALA A 156 10.61 41.87 13.44
N GLU A 157 10.23 40.92 14.30
CA GLU A 157 8.88 40.82 14.85
C GLU A 157 8.50 42.04 15.68
N ILE A 158 9.39 42.51 16.56
CA ILE A 158 9.16 43.71 17.39
C ILE A 158 8.91 44.93 16.50
N ARG A 159 9.70 45.12 15.43
CA ARG A 159 9.46 46.20 14.47
C ARG A 159 8.08 46.05 13.82
N ASP A 160 7.75 44.85 13.35
CA ASP A 160 6.48 44.57 12.68
C ASP A 160 5.28 44.80 13.63
N GLU A 161 5.41 44.50 14.92
CA GLU A 161 4.45 44.84 15.98
C GLU A 161 4.31 46.37 16.17
N ILE A 162 5.43 47.10 16.24
CA ILE A 162 5.47 48.57 16.39
C ILE A 162 4.78 49.26 15.20
N ILE A 163 5.16 48.91 13.97
CA ILE A 163 4.63 49.59 12.78
C ILE A 163 3.15 49.29 12.57
N ALA A 164 2.70 48.08 12.90
CA ALA A 164 1.28 47.69 12.83
C ALA A 164 0.43 48.51 13.80
N GLN A 165 0.92 48.76 15.02
CA GLN A 165 0.19 49.55 16.02
C GLN A 165 0.15 51.05 15.66
N ILE A 166 1.23 51.57 15.07
CA ILE A 166 1.39 53.01 14.82
C ILE A 166 0.86 53.44 13.46
N GLY A 167 0.69 52.48 12.53
CA GLY A 167 0.28 52.72 11.15
C GLY A 167 1.42 53.27 10.28
N ALA A 168 2.66 52.85 10.55
CA ALA A 168 3.85 53.20 9.76
C ALA A 168 4.20 52.07 8.78
N SER A 169 5.00 52.37 7.75
CA SER A 169 5.57 51.34 6.87
C SER A 169 6.99 50.92 7.27
N LYS A 170 7.47 49.80 6.74
CA LYS A 170 8.86 49.30 6.96
C LYS A 170 9.89 50.28 6.38
N GLU A 171 9.56 50.99 5.32
CA GLU A 171 10.39 52.00 4.67
C GLU A 171 10.46 53.30 5.48
N GLU A 172 9.41 53.62 6.24
CA GLU A 172 9.38 54.78 7.13
C GLU A 172 10.14 54.55 8.43
N ILE A 173 10.11 53.33 8.99
CA ILE A 173 10.87 52.95 10.19
C ILE A 173 11.79 51.76 9.86
N PRO A 174 12.84 51.97 9.03
CA PRO A 174 13.74 50.90 8.63
C PRO A 174 14.76 50.60 9.72
N PHE A 175 15.33 49.40 9.66
CA PHE A 175 16.59 49.11 10.33
C PHE A 175 17.74 49.71 9.53
N ILE A 176 18.79 50.18 10.22
CA ILE A 176 19.98 50.71 9.56
C ILE A 176 20.61 49.65 8.64
N GLY A 177 20.64 48.38 9.06
CA GLY A 177 21.18 47.26 8.27
C GLY A 177 20.50 47.04 6.92
N GLU A 178 19.24 47.46 6.76
CA GLU A 178 18.52 47.41 5.48
C GLU A 178 18.99 48.50 4.49
N LEU A 179 19.68 49.51 5.00
CA LEU A 179 20.13 50.68 4.26
C LEU A 179 21.63 50.68 4.01
N ILE A 180 22.39 49.77 4.60
CA ILE A 180 23.84 49.66 4.40
C ILE A 180 24.22 48.25 3.96
N LYS A 181 25.21 48.14 3.06
CA LYS A 181 25.82 46.87 2.67
C LYS A 181 27.34 47.01 2.59
N VAL A 182 28.05 45.90 2.67
CA VAL A 182 29.48 45.86 2.31
C VAL A 182 29.60 45.91 0.79
N LYS A 183 30.62 46.61 0.27
CA LYS A 183 30.87 46.64 -1.17
C LYS A 183 31.26 45.25 -1.70
N GLU A 184 30.89 44.96 -2.94
CA GLU A 184 31.13 43.65 -3.58
C GLU A 184 32.61 43.34 -3.80
N ASP A 185 33.46 44.37 -3.93
CA ASP A 185 34.92 44.24 -4.03
C ASP A 185 35.62 44.05 -2.67
N GLU A 186 34.90 44.20 -1.57
CA GLU A 186 35.43 44.21 -0.19
C GLU A 186 34.95 43.01 0.65
N VAL A 187 34.56 41.90 0.01
CA VAL A 187 34.04 40.69 0.67
C VAL A 187 35.00 40.11 1.73
N ASN A 188 36.31 40.28 1.55
CA ASN A 188 37.31 39.84 2.54
C ASN A 188 37.16 40.55 3.90
N TRP A 189 36.57 41.74 3.91
CA TRP A 189 36.29 42.52 5.12
C TRP A 189 34.89 42.30 5.68
N GLU A 190 34.00 41.60 4.96
CA GLU A 190 32.59 41.43 5.31
C GLU A 190 32.40 40.97 6.75
N SER A 191 33.13 39.94 7.19
CA SER A 191 33.04 39.41 8.56
C SER A 191 33.42 40.43 9.64
N SER A 192 34.46 41.22 9.38
CA SER A 192 34.94 42.23 10.31
C SER A 192 34.01 43.44 10.35
N ILE A 193 33.49 43.85 9.20
CA ILE A 193 32.51 44.94 9.10
C ILE A 193 31.20 44.55 9.77
N GLU A 194 30.72 43.32 9.56
CA GLU A 194 29.57 42.76 10.27
C GLU A 194 29.78 42.80 11.78
N LYS A 195 30.90 42.31 12.31
CA LYS A 195 31.19 42.37 13.76
C LYS A 195 31.09 43.78 14.33
N VAL A 196 31.64 44.78 13.65
CA VAL A 196 31.62 46.19 14.10
C VAL A 196 30.23 46.78 14.04
N LEU A 197 29.52 46.56 12.92
CA LEU A 197 28.26 47.24 12.63
C LEU A 197 27.04 46.45 13.07
N HIS A 198 27.15 45.19 13.50
CA HIS A 198 26.02 44.32 13.84
C HIS A 198 25.01 45.01 14.78
N ASN A 199 25.52 45.56 15.89
CA ASN A 199 24.71 46.25 16.89
C ASN A 199 24.12 47.58 16.41
N PHE A 200 24.73 48.18 15.39
CA PHE A 200 24.28 49.43 14.77
C PHE A 200 23.24 49.15 13.68
N ALA A 201 23.46 48.12 12.87
CA ALA A 201 22.56 47.64 11.84
C ALA A 201 21.18 47.25 12.39
N LEU A 202 21.12 46.69 13.60
CA LEU A 202 19.87 46.32 14.28
C LEU A 202 19.11 47.49 14.91
N ARG A 203 19.55 48.74 14.72
CA ARG A 203 18.82 49.92 15.23
C ARG A 203 17.76 50.37 14.25
N LEU A 204 16.59 50.76 14.75
CA LEU A 204 15.55 51.39 13.95
C LEU A 204 15.81 52.89 13.80
N ILE A 205 15.56 53.44 12.61
CA ILE A 205 15.51 54.87 12.39
C ILE A 205 14.06 55.32 12.58
N VAL A 206 13.81 56.23 13.53
CA VAL A 206 12.45 56.68 13.87
C VAL A 206 12.28 58.15 13.51
N PRO A 207 11.47 58.48 12.48
CA PRO A 207 11.13 59.86 12.13
C PRO A 207 10.47 60.63 13.28
N PRO A 208 10.63 61.97 13.32
CA PRO A 208 9.96 62.82 14.31
C PRO A 208 8.44 62.60 14.38
N LYS A 209 7.81 62.33 13.23
CA LYS A 209 6.38 62.00 13.10
C LYS A 209 5.93 60.80 13.95
N TYR A 210 6.79 59.80 14.14
CA TYR A 210 6.46 58.55 14.83
C TYR A 210 7.08 58.44 16.23
N TYR A 211 8.05 59.30 16.56
CA TYR A 211 8.87 59.20 17.76
C TYR A 211 8.08 59.05 19.07
N SER A 212 7.09 59.92 19.33
CA SER A 212 6.29 59.83 20.55
C SER A 212 5.49 58.53 20.66
N LYS A 213 4.91 58.06 19.55
CA LYS A 213 4.12 56.83 19.50
C LYS A 213 4.98 55.57 19.69
N VAL A 214 6.20 55.57 19.11
CA VAL A 214 7.16 54.47 19.31
C VAL A 214 7.58 54.39 20.77
N ASN A 215 7.88 55.53 21.41
CA ASN A 215 8.22 55.57 22.84
C ASN A 215 7.07 55.05 23.71
N GLU A 216 5.83 55.48 23.43
CA GLU A 216 4.65 55.00 24.15
C GLU A 216 4.48 53.49 24.02
N TYR A 217 4.62 52.95 22.81
CA TYR A 217 4.53 51.52 22.56
C TYR A 217 5.60 50.73 23.31
N VAL A 218 6.86 51.11 23.18
CA VAL A 218 7.99 50.40 23.80
C VAL A 218 7.92 50.47 25.33
N ASN A 219 7.48 51.60 25.90
CA ASN A 219 7.34 51.75 27.35
C ASN A 219 6.17 50.95 27.93
N SER A 220 5.10 50.76 27.16
CA SER A 220 3.84 50.15 27.64
C SER A 220 3.75 48.64 27.39
N ASN A 221 4.66 48.06 26.61
CA ASN A 221 4.58 46.66 26.19
C ASN A 221 5.84 45.87 26.57
N ASN A 222 5.66 44.61 26.99
CA ASN A 222 6.78 43.68 27.12
C ASN A 222 7.14 43.11 25.74
N LEU A 223 8.23 43.63 25.18
CA LEU A 223 8.71 43.26 23.85
C LEU A 223 9.26 41.83 23.76
N ARG A 224 9.45 41.11 24.88
CA ARG A 224 10.02 39.74 24.89
C ARG A 224 11.32 39.63 24.08
N GLY A 225 12.11 40.70 24.11
CA GLY A 225 13.28 40.89 23.28
C GLY A 225 13.85 42.29 23.49
N ARG A 226 14.78 42.68 22.62
CA ARG A 226 15.48 43.97 22.75
C ARG A 226 15.39 44.73 21.44
N ILE A 227 15.06 46.01 21.52
CA ILE A 227 15.14 46.93 20.40
C ILE A 227 15.95 48.16 20.77
N ARG A 228 16.69 48.70 19.81
CA ARG A 228 17.34 50.01 19.90
C ARG A 228 16.83 50.85 18.74
N TYR A 229 16.61 52.14 18.97
CA TYR A 229 16.16 53.03 17.93
C TYR A 229 16.78 54.41 18.12
N ASP A 230 17.08 55.06 17.00
CA ASP A 230 17.64 56.40 16.94
C ASP A 230 16.58 57.35 16.38
N LYS A 231 16.39 58.50 17.04
CA LYS A 231 15.52 59.55 16.54
C LYS A 231 16.20 60.19 15.33
N TYR A 232 15.51 60.20 14.19
CA TYR A 232 15.97 60.92 13.02
C TYR A 232 15.76 62.42 13.21
N GLU A 233 16.83 63.20 13.01
CA GLU A 233 16.79 64.66 12.99
C GLU A 233 17.57 65.15 11.77
N GLU A 234 16.99 66.08 11.01
CA GLU A 234 17.67 66.71 9.87
C GLU A 234 18.77 67.63 10.38
N ASN A 235 20.01 67.34 10.00
CA ASN A 235 21.18 68.13 10.37
C ASN A 235 21.58 69.07 9.23
N TYR A 236 20.94 70.24 9.17
CA TYR A 236 21.21 71.27 8.15
C TYR A 236 22.64 71.86 8.19
N LEU A 237 23.42 71.59 9.25
CA LEU A 237 24.77 72.13 9.44
C LEU A 237 25.87 71.22 8.85
N LYS A 238 25.53 70.05 8.31
CA LYS A 238 26.49 69.07 7.78
C LYS A 238 27.35 69.64 6.63
N ASN A 239 26.79 70.48 5.77
CA ASN A 239 27.49 71.09 4.63
C ASN A 239 28.68 71.98 5.02
N PHE A 240 28.88 72.27 6.31
CA PHE A 240 29.98 73.08 6.82
C PHE A 240 31.11 72.27 7.48
N GLN A 241 31.01 70.94 7.56
CA GLN A 241 32.02 70.07 8.17
C GLN A 241 32.74 69.22 7.11
N ASN A 242 33.88 69.70 6.62
CA ASN A 242 34.79 68.85 5.82
C ASN A 242 35.64 67.99 6.77
N LYS A 243 35.30 66.71 6.87
CA LYS A 243 36.15 65.71 7.53
C LYS A 243 37.04 65.02 6.51
N ASN A 244 38.34 64.99 6.79
CA ASN A 244 39.31 64.21 6.01
C ASN A 244 39.22 62.74 6.41
N ILE A 245 38.41 61.96 5.68
CA ILE A 245 38.35 60.50 5.83
C ILE A 245 39.55 59.91 5.11
N THR A 246 40.26 59.00 5.76
CA THR A 246 41.40 58.31 5.15
C THR A 246 40.93 57.25 4.14
N ASP A 247 41.71 56.99 3.10
CA ASP A 247 41.38 55.95 2.10
C ASP A 247 41.19 54.56 2.72
N LYS A 248 41.93 54.28 3.80
CA LYS A 248 41.84 53.03 4.57
C LYS A 248 40.64 52.94 5.52
N SER A 249 39.75 53.94 5.55
CA SER A 249 38.58 53.91 6.42
C SER A 249 37.61 52.80 6.03
N ILE A 250 37.03 52.12 7.02
CA ILE A 250 35.95 51.14 6.86
C ILE A 250 34.74 51.74 6.14
N ILE A 251 34.54 53.06 6.23
CA ILE A 251 33.43 53.78 5.59
C ILE A 251 33.51 53.65 4.07
N ASN A 252 34.73 53.65 3.51
CA ASN A 252 34.95 53.47 2.08
C ASN A 252 34.66 52.05 1.60
N LYS A 253 34.47 51.09 2.50
CA LYS A 253 34.12 49.68 2.22
C LYS A 253 32.62 49.39 2.38
N ILE A 254 31.83 50.41 2.72
CA ILE A 254 30.38 50.32 2.93
C ILE A 254 29.66 51.13 1.85
N GLU A 255 28.52 50.61 1.40
CA GLU A 255 27.59 51.30 0.51
C GLU A 255 26.28 51.58 1.24
N ILE A 256 25.83 52.84 1.19
CA ILE A 256 24.51 53.25 1.66
C ILE A 256 23.53 53.17 0.50
N LYS A 257 22.32 52.65 0.76
CA LYS A 257 21.26 52.45 -0.23
C LYS A 257 20.97 53.77 -0.97
N PRO A 258 21.12 53.82 -2.30
CA PRO A 258 20.85 55.03 -3.06
C PRO A 258 19.41 55.51 -2.88
N LYS A 259 19.20 56.83 -2.85
CA LYS A 259 17.88 57.48 -2.78
C LYS A 259 17.09 57.22 -1.49
N THR A 260 17.71 56.71 -0.43
CA THR A 260 17.09 56.71 0.90
C THR A 260 17.06 58.12 1.48
N GLN A 261 15.95 58.51 2.12
CA GLN A 261 15.83 59.81 2.80
C GLN A 261 16.82 59.96 3.96
N TYR A 262 17.32 58.84 4.49
CA TYR A 262 18.24 58.79 5.63
C TYR A 262 19.72 58.82 5.23
N TYR A 263 20.03 59.01 3.94
CA TYR A 263 21.38 58.82 3.41
C TYR A 263 22.40 59.69 4.15
N GLU A 264 22.15 60.99 4.21
CA GLU A 264 23.08 61.95 4.81
C GLU A 264 23.27 61.71 6.31
N TRP A 265 22.21 61.30 7.01
CA TRP A 265 22.24 61.00 8.44
C TRP A 265 23.07 59.75 8.73
N ILE A 266 22.87 58.67 7.97
CA ILE A 266 23.65 57.43 8.11
C ILE A 266 25.12 57.69 7.81
N GLU A 267 25.40 58.43 6.74
CA GLU A 267 26.77 58.77 6.34
C GLU A 267 27.49 59.58 7.44
N ASP A 268 26.84 60.61 7.99
CA ASP A 268 27.40 61.39 9.10
C ASP A 268 27.61 60.52 10.35
N TYR A 269 26.65 59.65 10.69
CA TYR A 269 26.78 58.75 11.84
C TYR A 269 27.97 57.80 11.68
N LEU A 270 28.14 57.20 10.49
CA LEU A 270 29.26 56.32 10.17
C LEU A 270 30.60 57.07 10.28
N GLN A 271 30.70 58.29 9.74
CA GLN A 271 31.88 59.14 9.85
C GLN A 271 32.22 59.55 11.29
N ASN A 272 31.20 59.75 12.12
CA ASN A 272 31.39 60.21 13.50
C ASN A 272 31.77 59.07 14.46
N GLN A 273 31.17 57.90 14.29
CA GLN A 273 31.23 56.81 15.28
C GLN A 273 31.99 55.58 14.79
N PHE A 274 32.13 55.41 13.48
CA PHE A 274 32.64 54.19 12.86
C PHE A 274 33.79 54.42 11.88
N ASP A 275 34.53 55.54 11.98
CA ASP A 275 35.74 55.77 11.19
C ASP A 275 36.92 54.92 11.69
N PHE A 276 36.81 53.59 11.53
CA PHE A 276 37.87 52.63 11.82
C PHE A 276 38.82 52.51 10.65
N VAL A 277 40.12 52.57 10.90
CA VAL A 277 41.14 52.30 9.89
C VAL A 277 41.30 50.79 9.71
N CYS A 278 41.10 50.31 8.48
CA CYS A 278 41.36 48.93 8.08
C CYS A 278 42.87 48.71 7.95
N VAL A 279 43.42 47.80 8.75
CA VAL A 279 44.85 47.47 8.79
C VAL A 279 45.09 45.99 8.48
N ASP A 280 46.15 45.69 7.73
CA ASP A 280 46.37 44.36 7.18
C ASP A 280 47.13 43.43 8.15
N ASN A 281 47.90 44.01 9.08
CA ASN A 281 48.74 43.26 10.00
C ASN A 281 48.77 43.85 11.41
N LEU A 282 49.21 43.03 12.38
CA LEU A 282 49.23 43.39 13.80
C LEU A 282 50.21 44.54 14.09
N THR A 283 51.35 44.61 13.40
CA THR A 283 52.35 45.67 13.59
C THR A 283 51.77 47.05 13.25
N GLU A 284 51.01 47.15 12.16
CA GLU A 284 50.28 48.36 11.79
C GLU A 284 49.16 48.66 12.79
N PHE A 285 48.41 47.64 13.19
CA PHE A 285 47.36 47.76 14.20
C PHE A 285 47.89 48.35 15.52
N GLU A 286 49.04 47.90 16.01
CA GLU A 286 49.66 48.41 17.25
C GLU A 286 50.10 49.87 17.14
N ARG A 287 50.64 50.28 15.97
CA ARG A 287 51.14 51.64 15.73
C ARG A 287 50.03 52.69 15.60
N TYR A 288 48.86 52.31 15.11
CA TYR A 288 47.72 53.22 15.03
C TYR A 288 47.20 53.58 16.45
N SER A 289 47.22 54.86 16.79
CA SER A 289 46.69 55.38 18.07
C SER A 289 45.17 55.55 18.08
N GLU A 290 44.58 55.71 16.90
CA GLU A 290 43.14 55.88 16.68
C GLU A 290 42.41 54.53 16.55
N MET A 291 41.14 54.58 16.15
CA MET A 291 40.31 53.39 15.93
C MET A 291 40.82 52.58 14.74
N ALA A 292 40.99 51.27 14.92
CA ALA A 292 41.52 50.38 13.88
C ALA A 292 40.85 49.00 13.91
N ILE A 293 40.85 48.30 12.79
CA ILE A 293 40.31 46.95 12.66
C ILE A 293 41.15 46.08 11.73
N THR A 294 41.35 44.81 12.12
CA THR A 294 41.98 43.79 11.27
C THR A 294 40.94 42.96 10.51
N GLN A 295 41.33 42.32 9.40
CA GLN A 295 40.45 41.38 8.66
C GLN A 295 39.94 40.21 9.52
N SER A 296 40.67 39.84 10.58
CA SER A 296 40.27 38.77 11.52
C SER A 296 39.23 39.20 12.57
N GLY A 297 38.82 40.48 12.56
CA GLY A 297 37.81 41.03 13.47
C GLY A 297 38.34 41.47 14.84
N LEU A 298 39.65 41.72 14.98
CA LEU A 298 40.18 42.43 16.14
C LEU A 298 39.95 43.94 15.98
N ILE A 299 39.24 44.54 16.94
CA ILE A 299 38.81 45.94 16.93
C ILE A 299 39.56 46.72 18.01
N LYS A 300 40.07 47.90 17.67
CA LYS A 300 40.62 48.90 18.60
C LYS A 300 39.71 50.12 18.62
N PHE A 301 39.26 50.51 19.81
CA PHE A 301 38.48 51.71 20.06
C PHE A 301 39.37 52.84 20.61
N LYS A 302 38.85 54.07 20.60
CA LYS A 302 39.48 55.21 21.28
C LYS A 302 39.71 54.89 22.76
N LYS A 303 40.79 55.44 23.33
CA LYS A 303 41.22 55.23 24.73
C LYS A 303 41.74 53.81 25.04
N GLY A 304 42.19 53.07 24.02
CA GLY A 304 42.95 51.81 24.21
C GLY A 304 42.11 50.57 24.52
N LYS A 305 40.78 50.61 24.33
CA LYS A 305 39.93 49.42 24.45
C LYS A 305 40.07 48.55 23.20
N HIS A 306 40.20 47.24 23.38
CA HIS A 306 40.25 46.26 22.30
C HIS A 306 39.12 45.24 22.46
N GLU A 307 38.58 44.74 21.35
CA GLU A 307 37.48 43.77 21.35
C GLU A 307 37.67 42.77 20.21
N LYS A 308 37.41 41.50 20.50
CA LYS A 308 37.29 40.44 19.51
C LYS A 308 36.09 39.58 19.91
N ASP A 309 35.10 39.54 19.04
CA ASP A 309 33.87 38.80 19.26
C ASP A 309 33.79 37.62 18.29
N ASP A 310 33.96 36.41 18.82
CA ASP A 310 33.91 35.16 18.06
C ASP A 310 32.65 34.34 18.36
N ARG A 311 31.65 34.93 19.01
CA ARG A 311 30.42 34.23 19.36
C ARG A 311 29.64 33.83 18.09
N PRO A 312 29.12 32.59 18.00
CA PRO A 312 28.51 32.06 16.76
C PRO A 312 27.33 32.89 16.22
N HIS A 313 26.58 33.54 17.10
CA HIS A 313 25.42 34.37 16.73
C HIS A 313 25.80 35.68 16.02
N ILE A 314 27.10 36.01 15.90
CA ILE A 314 27.59 37.20 15.18
C ILE A 314 28.51 36.78 14.03
N THR A 315 29.29 35.71 14.19
CA THR A 315 30.35 35.34 13.24
C THR A 315 29.90 34.51 12.06
N LYS A 316 28.81 33.75 12.20
CA LYS A 316 28.31 32.92 11.09
C LYS A 316 27.57 33.79 10.07
N LYS A 317 27.79 33.51 8.77
CA LYS A 317 27.12 34.21 7.66
C LYS A 317 25.59 34.17 7.74
N GLU A 318 25.03 33.11 8.34
CA GLU A 318 23.60 33.00 8.62
C GLU A 318 23.06 34.10 9.55
N ASN A 319 23.92 34.76 10.33
CA ASN A 319 23.56 35.81 11.28
C ASN A 319 23.95 37.22 10.82
N TYR A 320 24.50 37.36 9.62
CA TYR A 320 24.81 38.67 9.03
C TYR A 320 23.51 39.45 8.80
N VAL A 321 23.58 40.76 9.09
CA VAL A 321 22.41 41.66 9.14
C VAL A 321 22.52 42.81 8.15
N LEU A 322 23.71 43.10 7.61
CA LEU A 322 23.94 44.10 6.59
C LEU A 322 23.50 43.55 5.23
N GLY A 323 22.88 44.37 4.39
CA GLY A 323 22.53 44.01 3.02
C GLY A 323 21.14 44.44 2.60
N TRP A 324 21.03 44.83 1.34
CA TRP A 324 19.76 45.29 0.74
C TRP A 324 18.84 44.13 0.33
N ASP A 325 19.39 42.94 0.15
CA ASP A 325 18.65 41.71 -0.11
C ASP A 325 19.19 40.55 0.71
N ASN A 326 18.44 39.45 0.74
CA ASN A 326 18.76 38.26 1.50
C ASN A 326 18.96 36.99 0.66
N LYS A 327 19.22 37.14 -0.64
CA LYS A 327 19.33 35.99 -1.56
C LYS A 327 20.52 35.11 -1.18
N GLU A 328 21.66 35.71 -0.86
CA GLU A 328 22.87 34.98 -0.45
C GLU A 328 22.68 34.27 0.88
N LYS A 329 22.05 34.95 1.85
CA LYS A 329 21.69 34.39 3.16
C LYS A 329 20.75 33.20 3.02
N ILE A 330 19.68 33.33 2.23
CA ILE A 330 18.75 32.22 1.93
C ILE A 330 19.48 31.07 1.23
N SER A 331 20.40 31.36 0.30
CA SER A 331 21.18 30.33 -0.39
C SER A 331 22.07 29.55 0.58
N ALA A 332 22.73 30.22 1.51
CA ALA A 332 23.53 29.58 2.56
C ALA A 332 22.67 28.71 3.48
N LEU A 333 21.55 29.23 3.99
CA LEU A 333 20.63 28.49 4.86
C LEU A 333 20.01 27.28 4.14
N LYS A 334 19.71 27.38 2.84
CA LYS A 334 19.23 26.24 2.04
C LYS A 334 20.28 25.14 1.91
N LYS A 335 21.57 25.48 1.78
CA LYS A 335 22.66 24.48 1.77
C LYS A 335 22.77 23.78 3.12
N GLU A 336 22.65 24.53 4.22
CA GLU A 336 22.62 23.96 5.57
C GLU A 336 21.40 23.05 5.78
N LEU A 337 20.23 23.45 5.27
CA LEU A 337 19.02 22.63 5.31
C LEU A 337 19.22 21.29 4.61
N VAL A 338 19.79 21.28 3.41
CA VAL A 338 20.12 20.04 2.69
C VAL A 338 21.11 19.19 3.50
N ASN A 339 22.10 19.80 4.14
CA ASN A 339 23.05 19.09 4.99
C ASN A 339 22.37 18.42 6.20
N LEU A 340 21.46 19.13 6.89
CA LEU A 340 20.68 18.57 8.00
C LEU A 340 19.75 17.43 7.53
N GLN A 341 19.10 17.58 6.37
CA GLN A 341 18.25 16.55 5.78
C GLN A 341 19.04 15.28 5.42
N ASN A 342 20.27 15.43 4.93
CA ASN A 342 21.16 14.30 4.69
C ASN A 342 21.53 13.59 6.00
N GLN A 343 21.89 14.35 7.04
CA GLN A 343 22.17 13.79 8.36
C GLN A 343 20.97 13.04 8.96
N GLN A 344 19.75 13.58 8.82
CA GLN A 344 18.52 12.89 9.22
C GLN A 344 18.33 11.58 8.46
N THR A 345 18.55 11.59 7.15
CA THR A 345 18.40 10.40 6.30
C THR A 345 19.37 9.31 6.73
N ASP A 346 20.63 9.66 6.99
CA ASP A 346 21.65 8.69 7.41
C ASP A 346 21.41 8.20 8.85
N ASN A 347 20.98 9.08 9.76
CA ASN A 347 20.59 8.70 11.11
C ASN A 347 19.40 7.72 11.12
N ARG A 348 18.38 7.97 10.28
CA ARG A 348 17.22 7.06 10.14
C ARG A 348 17.59 5.70 9.55
N LYS A 349 18.54 5.66 8.62
CA LYS A 349 19.11 4.39 8.13
C LYS A 349 19.82 3.64 9.27
N ALA A 350 20.62 4.34 10.08
CA ALA A 350 21.29 3.75 11.24
C ALA A 350 20.28 3.20 12.26
N ILE A 351 19.20 3.94 12.56
CA ILE A 351 18.09 3.48 13.42
C ILE A 351 17.47 2.18 12.86
N THR A 352 17.18 2.14 11.56
CA THR A 352 16.56 0.97 10.91
C THR A 352 17.49 -0.25 10.97
N SER A 353 18.79 -0.03 10.73
CA SER A 353 19.82 -1.06 10.84
C SER A 353 19.91 -1.61 12.27
N LYS A 354 19.97 -0.73 13.27
CA LYS A 354 20.05 -1.11 14.69
C LYS A 354 18.82 -1.85 15.19
N ASN A 355 17.62 -1.43 14.78
CA ASN A 355 16.38 -2.18 15.07
C ASN A 355 16.44 -3.61 14.50
N SER A 356 16.96 -3.77 13.28
CA SER A 356 17.08 -5.08 12.64
C SER A 356 18.12 -5.96 13.36
N GLU A 357 19.24 -5.37 13.79
CA GLU A 357 20.27 -6.04 14.59
C GLU A 357 19.72 -6.52 15.94
N ILE A 358 19.04 -5.65 16.70
CA ILE A 358 18.40 -6.00 17.98
C ILE A 358 17.38 -7.12 17.80
N LYS A 359 16.57 -7.07 16.73
CA LYS A 359 15.60 -8.13 16.43
C LYS A 359 16.30 -9.47 16.16
N ASN A 360 17.38 -9.47 15.39
CA ASN A 360 18.14 -10.69 15.10
C ASN A 360 18.82 -11.25 16.35
N LEU A 361 19.37 -10.39 17.21
CA LEU A 361 19.89 -10.79 18.51
C LEU A 361 18.79 -11.38 19.40
N GLY A 362 17.58 -10.81 19.37
CA GLY A 362 16.41 -11.35 20.08
C GLY A 362 16.07 -12.76 19.63
N ILE A 363 15.99 -12.99 18.31
CA ILE A 363 15.75 -14.32 17.72
C ILE A 363 16.85 -15.30 18.17
N PHE A 364 18.12 -14.90 18.09
CA PHE A 364 19.25 -15.73 18.51
C PHE A 364 19.20 -16.07 20.01
N SER A 365 18.82 -15.10 20.86
CA SER A 365 18.62 -15.30 22.31
C SER A 365 17.49 -16.30 22.60
N ASP A 366 16.40 -16.23 21.85
CA ASP A 366 15.27 -17.16 21.95
C ASP A 366 15.65 -18.57 21.49
N GLU A 367 16.44 -18.70 20.42
CA GLU A 367 16.98 -20.00 19.98
C GLU A 367 17.90 -20.62 21.03
N CYS A 368 18.82 -19.82 21.61
CA CYS A 368 19.65 -20.27 22.72
C CYS A 368 18.79 -20.74 23.90
N HIS A 369 17.71 -20.01 24.22
CA HIS A 369 16.78 -20.39 25.28
C HIS A 369 16.06 -21.71 24.98
N ASN A 370 15.54 -21.85 23.77
CA ASN A 370 14.82 -23.05 23.31
C ASN A 370 15.68 -24.31 23.41
N LEU A 371 16.98 -24.22 23.15
CA LEU A 371 17.89 -25.36 23.23
C LEU A 371 17.92 -25.99 24.64
N PHE A 372 17.96 -25.19 25.70
CA PHE A 372 18.03 -25.73 27.06
C PHE A 372 16.69 -25.84 27.77
N SER A 373 15.63 -25.16 27.29
CA SER A 373 14.29 -25.21 27.87
C SER A 373 13.41 -26.33 27.29
N LYS A 374 13.52 -26.62 25.99
CA LYS A 374 12.71 -27.66 25.33
C LYS A 374 13.30 -29.07 25.49
N PHE A 375 14.61 -29.16 25.70
CA PHE A 375 15.34 -30.41 25.86
C PHE A 375 16.00 -30.42 27.23
N ASP A 376 15.36 -31.10 28.19
CA ASP A 376 15.84 -31.10 29.57
C ASP A 376 16.83 -32.23 29.83
N LYS A 377 16.56 -33.42 29.25
CA LYS A 377 17.36 -34.63 29.46
C LYS A 377 17.87 -35.17 28.13
N TYR A 378 19.00 -35.87 28.17
CA TYR A 378 19.56 -36.49 26.96
C TYR A 378 18.60 -37.55 26.36
N ASP A 379 17.83 -38.25 27.19
CA ASP A 379 16.79 -39.21 26.77
C ASP A 379 15.73 -38.60 25.83
N ASP A 380 15.53 -37.27 25.87
CA ASP A 380 14.60 -36.59 24.98
C ASP A 380 14.99 -36.71 23.50
N ILE A 381 16.28 -36.90 23.21
CA ILE A 381 16.82 -36.95 21.83
C ILE A 381 17.52 -38.28 21.51
N ASN A 382 17.72 -39.15 22.50
CA ASN A 382 18.42 -40.42 22.35
C ASN A 382 17.50 -41.47 21.71
N TRP A 383 17.41 -41.47 20.38
CA TRP A 383 16.67 -42.49 19.63
C TRP A 383 17.46 -43.80 19.48
N GLN A 384 18.79 -43.76 19.65
CA GLN A 384 19.69 -44.89 19.42
C GLN A 384 19.45 -46.03 20.42
N ILE A 385 19.17 -45.73 21.70
CA ILE A 385 18.80 -46.75 22.69
C ILE A 385 17.57 -47.52 22.22
N TYR A 386 16.50 -46.80 21.84
CA TYR A 386 15.28 -47.45 21.33
C TYR A 386 15.52 -48.24 20.04
N ALA A 387 16.40 -47.78 19.15
CA ALA A 387 16.76 -48.54 17.97
C ALA A 387 17.51 -49.83 18.29
N GLN A 388 18.39 -49.83 19.31
CA GLN A 388 19.05 -51.03 19.80
C GLN A 388 18.06 -52.00 20.44
N ASP A 389 17.14 -51.50 21.27
CA ASP A 389 16.09 -52.31 21.89
C ASP A 389 15.18 -52.96 20.84
N ILE A 390 14.78 -52.21 19.80
CA ILE A 390 14.00 -52.76 18.67
C ILE A 390 14.77 -53.89 18.00
N LEU A 391 16.06 -53.70 17.68
CA LEU A 391 16.88 -54.74 17.05
C LEU A 391 16.97 -56.01 17.91
N GLU A 392 17.11 -55.86 19.23
CA GLU A 392 17.15 -57.00 20.14
C GLU A 392 15.80 -57.75 20.16
N LYS A 393 14.69 -57.02 20.23
CA LYS A 393 13.33 -57.57 20.24
C LYS A 393 12.95 -58.21 18.90
N GLU A 394 13.34 -57.62 17.78
CA GLU A 394 13.17 -58.19 16.44
C GLU A 394 13.95 -59.50 16.28
N LYS A 395 15.17 -59.57 16.83
CA LYS A 395 15.95 -60.80 16.87
C LYS A 395 15.25 -61.87 17.71
N GLN A 396 14.79 -61.53 18.91
CA GLN A 396 14.02 -62.45 19.77
C GLN A 396 12.75 -62.97 19.07
N LYS A 397 12.00 -62.08 18.40
CA LYS A 397 10.83 -62.44 17.59
C LYS A 397 11.20 -63.43 16.47
N THR A 398 12.23 -63.12 15.69
CA THR A 398 12.70 -63.96 14.57
C THR A 398 13.14 -65.34 15.04
N ASP A 399 13.82 -65.42 16.19
CA ASP A 399 14.29 -66.69 16.75
C ASP A 399 13.11 -67.56 17.23
N LEU A 400 12.06 -66.96 17.82
CA LEU A 400 10.81 -67.65 18.17
C LEU A 400 10.05 -68.15 16.95
N GLU A 401 9.96 -67.34 15.89
CA GLU A 401 9.29 -67.71 14.63
C GLU A 401 9.98 -68.87 13.91
N LYS A 402 11.33 -68.92 13.94
CA LYS A 402 12.10 -70.04 13.38
C LYS A 402 11.93 -71.34 14.15
N THR A 403 11.66 -71.25 15.45
CA THR A 403 11.52 -72.41 16.33
C THR A 403 10.11 -73.03 16.23
N ASN A 404 9.11 -72.30 15.74
CA ASN A 404 7.73 -72.76 15.60
C ASN A 404 7.17 -72.53 14.17
N ASP A 405 7.38 -73.53 13.30
CA ASP A 405 6.88 -73.55 11.91
C ASP A 405 5.36 -73.40 11.78
N ARG A 406 4.59 -73.80 12.81
CA ARG A 406 3.13 -73.70 12.82
C ARG A 406 2.70 -72.24 12.99
N VAL A 407 3.30 -71.52 13.93
CA VAL A 407 3.01 -70.09 14.16
C VAL A 407 3.45 -69.26 12.96
N LYS A 408 4.60 -69.58 12.36
CA LYS A 408 5.07 -68.92 11.13
C LYS A 408 4.06 -69.01 9.98
N LYS A 409 3.54 -70.21 9.70
CA LYS A 409 2.50 -70.40 8.66
C LYS A 409 1.21 -69.66 8.98
N LEU A 410 0.80 -69.61 10.26
CA LEU A 410 -0.37 -68.87 10.69
C LEU A 410 -0.19 -67.35 10.53
N GLN A 411 1.00 -66.81 10.83
CA GLN A 411 1.32 -65.40 10.62
C GLN A 411 1.38 -65.03 9.13
N GLU A 412 2.00 -65.86 8.28
CA GLU A 412 1.99 -65.65 6.82
C GLU A 412 0.55 -65.65 6.27
N HIS A 413 -0.31 -66.53 6.79
CA HIS A 413 -1.72 -66.55 6.44
C HIS A 413 -2.44 -65.28 6.93
N LEU A 414 -2.20 -64.86 8.17
CA LEU A 414 -2.76 -63.65 8.74
C LEU A 414 -2.38 -62.40 7.92
N SER A 415 -1.12 -62.26 7.53
CA SER A 415 -0.66 -61.12 6.69
C SER A 415 -1.36 -61.09 5.33
N LYS A 416 -1.60 -62.25 4.70
CA LYS A 416 -2.36 -62.33 3.44
C LYS A 416 -3.82 -61.93 3.63
N VAL A 417 -4.47 -62.43 4.68
CA VAL A 417 -5.86 -62.07 5.01
C VAL A 417 -5.98 -60.58 5.31
N GLN A 418 -5.04 -60.00 6.06
CA GLN A 418 -5.00 -58.56 6.36
C GLN A 418 -4.79 -57.70 5.10
N ALA A 419 -3.90 -58.10 4.19
CA ALA A 419 -3.70 -57.40 2.92
C ALA A 419 -4.96 -57.45 2.05
N ASN A 420 -5.60 -58.62 1.95
CA ASN A 420 -6.85 -58.80 1.22
C ASN A 420 -8.01 -58.00 1.85
N LEU A 421 -8.10 -57.98 3.18
CA LEU A 421 -9.10 -57.20 3.90
C LEU A 421 -8.93 -55.71 3.63
N LYS A 422 -7.67 -55.21 3.64
CA LYS A 422 -7.37 -53.82 3.31
C LYS A 422 -7.75 -53.47 1.87
N GLN A 423 -7.46 -54.35 0.91
CA GLN A 423 -7.85 -54.16 -0.50
C GLN A 423 -9.37 -54.08 -0.66
N VAL A 424 -10.11 -55.03 -0.07
CA VAL A 424 -11.59 -55.05 -0.17
C VAL A 424 -12.22 -53.85 0.56
N SER A 425 -11.79 -53.56 1.78
CA SER A 425 -12.32 -52.47 2.62
C SER A 425 -12.00 -51.08 2.06
N ASP A 426 -10.72 -50.80 1.81
CA ASP A 426 -10.26 -49.43 1.58
C ASP A 426 -10.32 -49.04 0.10
N VAL A 427 -10.28 -50.02 -0.81
CA VAL A 427 -10.21 -49.77 -2.27
C VAL A 427 -11.49 -50.22 -2.97
N ASP A 428 -11.83 -51.51 -2.90
CA ASP A 428 -12.92 -52.05 -3.73
C ASP A 428 -14.29 -51.52 -3.29
N ILE A 429 -14.58 -51.53 -1.98
CA ILE A 429 -15.81 -50.97 -1.40
C ILE A 429 -15.89 -49.45 -1.60
N PHE A 430 -14.77 -48.73 -1.43
CA PHE A 430 -14.73 -47.28 -1.62
C PHE A 430 -15.07 -46.90 -3.08
N ASN A 431 -14.41 -47.52 -4.05
CA ASN A 431 -14.64 -47.27 -5.47
C ASN A 431 -16.09 -47.62 -5.86
N LYS A 432 -16.62 -48.75 -5.41
CA LYS A 432 -18.00 -49.16 -5.70
C LYS A 432 -19.03 -48.20 -5.07
N SER A 433 -18.76 -47.73 -3.86
CA SER A 433 -19.59 -46.73 -3.18
C SER A 433 -19.59 -45.39 -3.91
N GLN A 434 -18.45 -45.00 -4.51
CA GLN A 434 -18.34 -43.80 -5.34
C GLN A 434 -19.14 -43.95 -6.66
N GLU A 435 -19.08 -45.10 -7.31
CA GLU A 435 -19.87 -45.42 -8.52
C GLU A 435 -21.38 -45.33 -8.24
N ILE A 436 -21.83 -45.91 -7.11
CA ILE A 436 -23.23 -45.84 -6.65
C ILE A 436 -23.64 -44.38 -6.45
N PHE A 437 -22.85 -43.59 -5.71
CA PHE A 437 -23.15 -42.18 -5.47
C PHE A 437 -23.30 -41.37 -6.76
N THR A 438 -22.43 -41.60 -7.76
CA THR A 438 -22.57 -40.94 -9.06
C THR A 438 -23.86 -41.33 -9.77
N LYS A 439 -24.25 -42.60 -9.73
CA LYS A 439 -25.49 -43.09 -10.36
C LYS A 439 -26.75 -42.63 -9.63
N GLU A 440 -26.74 -42.54 -8.31
CA GLU A 440 -27.83 -41.95 -7.51
C GLU A 440 -28.06 -40.49 -7.90
N LYS A 441 -26.98 -39.72 -8.05
CA LYS A 441 -27.06 -38.33 -8.50
C LYS A 441 -27.61 -38.20 -9.92
N ASP A 442 -27.20 -39.08 -10.84
CA ASP A 442 -27.74 -39.10 -12.20
C ASP A 442 -29.26 -39.38 -12.19
N ILE A 443 -29.71 -40.32 -11.35
CA ILE A 443 -31.14 -40.61 -11.13
C ILE A 443 -31.88 -39.39 -10.58
N GLU A 444 -31.35 -38.74 -9.55
CA GLU A 444 -31.96 -37.54 -8.95
C GLU A 444 -32.13 -36.40 -9.98
N ILE A 445 -31.14 -36.21 -10.85
CA ILE A 445 -31.20 -35.24 -11.94
C ILE A 445 -32.32 -35.60 -12.94
N ILE A 446 -32.39 -36.86 -13.36
CA ILE A 446 -33.43 -37.33 -14.30
C ILE A 446 -34.82 -37.22 -13.68
N GLU A 447 -34.98 -37.58 -12.40
CA GLU A 447 -36.25 -37.45 -11.67
C GLU A 447 -36.70 -36.00 -11.55
N GLY A 448 -35.78 -35.07 -11.22
CA GLY A 448 -36.07 -33.64 -11.19
C GLY A 448 -36.48 -33.08 -12.56
N GLU A 449 -35.91 -33.61 -13.65
CA GLU A 449 -36.28 -33.24 -15.02
C GLU A 449 -37.65 -33.74 -15.42
N ILE A 450 -38.01 -34.97 -15.03
CA ILE A 450 -39.35 -35.52 -15.22
C ILE A 450 -40.36 -34.68 -14.44
N GLU A 451 -40.10 -34.39 -13.16
CA GLU A 451 -41.00 -33.58 -12.33
C GLU A 451 -41.18 -32.16 -12.90
N GLY A 452 -40.11 -31.55 -13.40
CA GLY A 452 -40.17 -30.25 -14.07
C GLY A 452 -40.98 -30.28 -15.38
N SER A 453 -40.83 -31.35 -16.16
CA SER A 453 -41.58 -31.57 -17.40
C SER A 453 -43.07 -31.79 -17.12
N GLU A 454 -43.40 -32.63 -16.15
CA GLU A 454 -44.78 -32.90 -15.70
C GLU A 454 -45.47 -31.63 -15.19
N LYS A 455 -44.80 -30.82 -14.35
CA LYS A 455 -45.32 -29.53 -13.89
C LYS A 455 -45.62 -28.59 -15.05
N THR A 456 -44.74 -28.55 -16.05
CA THR A 456 -44.93 -27.71 -17.25
C THR A 456 -46.16 -28.17 -18.03
N ILE A 457 -46.31 -29.47 -18.26
CA ILE A 457 -47.46 -30.07 -18.95
C ILE A 457 -48.77 -29.79 -18.20
N GLN A 458 -48.77 -29.90 -16.87
CA GLN A 458 -49.94 -29.61 -16.04
C GLN A 458 -50.38 -28.14 -16.12
N ILE A 459 -49.43 -27.21 -16.22
CA ILE A 459 -49.71 -25.77 -16.33
C ILE A 459 -50.26 -25.40 -17.72
N THR A 460 -49.72 -26.02 -18.79
CA THR A 460 -50.10 -25.68 -20.17
C THR A 460 -51.41 -26.31 -20.64
N GLY A 461 -51.88 -27.38 -19.99
CA GLY A 461 -53.08 -28.12 -20.37
C GLY A 461 -52.91 -28.95 -21.65
N ILE A 462 -53.87 -29.83 -21.95
CA ILE A 462 -53.86 -30.66 -23.17
C ILE A 462 -54.13 -29.76 -24.37
N THR A 463 -53.07 -29.42 -25.10
CA THR A 463 -53.16 -28.71 -26.39
C THR A 463 -53.23 -29.75 -27.49
N ASP A 464 -54.02 -29.49 -28.54
CA ASP A 464 -54.03 -30.32 -29.74
C ASP A 464 -52.66 -30.21 -30.43
N ILE A 465 -51.90 -31.32 -30.42
CA ILE A 465 -50.52 -31.39 -30.91
C ILE A 465 -50.43 -31.89 -32.35
N ASP A 466 -51.54 -32.28 -32.98
CA ASP A 466 -51.53 -32.90 -34.31
C ASP A 466 -50.95 -31.95 -35.38
N GLU A 467 -51.25 -30.65 -35.29
CA GLU A 467 -50.69 -29.65 -36.21
C GLU A 467 -49.19 -29.39 -35.97
N PHE A 468 -48.78 -29.43 -34.70
CA PHE A 468 -47.39 -29.24 -34.28
C PHE A 468 -46.51 -30.42 -34.72
N GLU A 469 -46.98 -31.66 -34.52
CA GLU A 469 -46.28 -32.89 -34.90
C GLU A 469 -46.16 -33.04 -36.42
N ASN A 470 -47.20 -32.66 -37.17
CA ASN A 470 -47.15 -32.67 -38.63
C ASN A 470 -46.16 -31.64 -39.20
N THR A 471 -46.05 -30.48 -38.57
CA THR A 471 -45.13 -29.42 -38.99
C THR A 471 -43.69 -29.69 -38.57
N ASN A 472 -43.48 -30.42 -37.47
CA ASN A 472 -42.17 -30.64 -36.86
C ASN A 472 -41.84 -32.13 -36.69
N ARG A 473 -42.00 -32.92 -37.77
CA ARG A 473 -41.80 -34.38 -37.76
C ARG A 473 -40.41 -34.83 -37.28
N GLU A 474 -39.40 -33.98 -37.43
CA GLU A 474 -38.02 -34.27 -37.00
C GLU A 474 -37.89 -34.46 -35.48
N ILE A 475 -38.79 -33.86 -34.70
CA ILE A 475 -38.79 -33.92 -33.21
C ILE A 475 -39.37 -35.26 -32.71
N LEU A 476 -40.05 -36.04 -33.56
CA LEU A 476 -40.63 -37.32 -33.19
C LEU A 476 -39.58 -38.44 -33.01
N ASN A 477 -38.37 -38.26 -33.58
CA ASN A 477 -37.28 -39.25 -33.54
C ASN A 477 -36.24 -39.02 -32.41
N VAL A 478 -36.62 -38.31 -31.35
CA VAL A 478 -35.72 -37.99 -30.22
C VAL A 478 -35.46 -39.22 -29.35
N GLU A 479 -34.22 -39.56 -29.02
CA GLU A 479 -33.84 -40.61 -28.05
C GLU A 479 -33.47 -39.99 -26.70
N PHE A 480 -33.46 -40.79 -25.62
CA PHE A 480 -33.07 -40.30 -24.28
C PHE A 480 -31.70 -39.60 -24.29
N SER A 481 -30.75 -40.12 -25.04
CA SER A 481 -29.39 -39.58 -25.17
C SER A 481 -29.33 -38.19 -25.83
N ASN A 482 -30.32 -37.82 -26.66
CA ASN A 482 -30.30 -36.58 -27.44
C ASN A 482 -31.45 -35.61 -27.11
N ILE A 483 -32.31 -35.97 -26.15
CA ILE A 483 -33.54 -35.25 -25.78
C ILE A 483 -33.32 -33.78 -25.44
N LYS A 484 -32.33 -33.47 -24.58
CA LYS A 484 -31.99 -32.09 -24.21
C LYS A 484 -31.38 -31.29 -25.34
N ILE A 485 -30.55 -31.94 -26.16
CA ILE A 485 -29.85 -31.29 -27.27
C ILE A 485 -30.90 -30.86 -28.30
N THR A 486 -31.82 -31.76 -28.63
CA THR A 486 -32.92 -31.48 -29.56
C THR A 486 -33.85 -30.40 -29.02
N GLN A 487 -34.20 -30.44 -27.73
CA GLN A 487 -35.01 -29.40 -27.08
C GLN A 487 -34.36 -28.01 -27.15
N SER A 488 -33.08 -27.91 -26.77
CA SER A 488 -32.36 -26.64 -26.76
C SER A 488 -32.19 -26.06 -28.15
N ASN A 489 -31.90 -26.92 -29.14
CA ASN A 489 -31.78 -26.49 -30.53
C ASN A 489 -33.12 -25.98 -31.07
N PHE A 490 -34.21 -26.67 -30.77
CA PHE A 490 -35.55 -26.25 -31.19
C PHE A 490 -35.98 -24.91 -30.56
N GLN A 491 -35.73 -24.73 -29.26
CA GLN A 491 -36.00 -23.45 -28.58
C GLN A 491 -35.18 -22.30 -29.18
N LYS A 492 -33.89 -22.51 -29.46
CA LYS A 492 -33.04 -21.51 -30.11
C LYS A 492 -33.54 -21.15 -31.50
N GLU A 493 -34.01 -22.14 -32.27
CA GLU A 493 -34.56 -21.90 -33.60
C GLU A 493 -35.86 -21.09 -33.53
N LEU A 494 -36.75 -21.40 -32.59
CA LEU A 494 -37.98 -20.64 -32.36
C LEU A 494 -37.68 -19.19 -31.98
N SER A 495 -36.79 -18.94 -31.02
CA SER A 495 -36.40 -17.58 -30.64
C SER A 495 -35.76 -16.82 -31.79
N ARG A 496 -35.00 -17.50 -32.65
CA ARG A 496 -34.43 -16.90 -33.85
C ARG A 496 -35.54 -16.50 -34.84
N ARG A 497 -36.48 -17.39 -35.15
CA ARG A 497 -37.62 -17.10 -36.05
C ARG A 497 -38.49 -15.95 -35.52
N GLU A 498 -38.75 -15.93 -34.22
CA GLU A 498 -39.50 -14.84 -33.57
C GLU A 498 -38.78 -13.49 -33.72
N THR A 499 -37.45 -13.49 -33.51
CA THR A 499 -36.62 -12.29 -33.68
C THR A 499 -36.63 -11.82 -35.13
N ASP A 500 -36.50 -12.74 -36.09
CA ASP A 500 -36.51 -12.44 -37.53
C ASP A 500 -37.87 -11.85 -37.95
N LEU A 501 -38.99 -12.43 -37.50
CA LEU A 501 -40.34 -11.90 -37.76
C LEU A 501 -40.55 -10.53 -37.13
N LYS A 502 -40.05 -10.29 -35.91
CA LYS A 502 -40.13 -8.99 -35.24
C LYS A 502 -39.33 -7.93 -35.98
N ASN A 503 -38.14 -8.29 -36.47
CA ASN A 503 -37.32 -7.40 -37.29
C ASN A 503 -38.01 -7.07 -38.61
N LEU A 504 -38.59 -8.06 -39.29
CA LEU A 504 -39.34 -7.85 -40.53
C LEU A 504 -40.55 -6.96 -40.31
N LYS A 505 -41.30 -7.18 -39.23
CA LYS A 505 -42.41 -6.30 -38.82
C LYS A 505 -41.94 -4.85 -38.63
N GLN A 506 -40.86 -4.63 -37.89
CA GLN A 506 -40.30 -3.29 -37.68
C GLN A 506 -39.80 -2.63 -38.98
N GLN A 507 -39.23 -3.40 -39.90
CA GLN A 507 -38.83 -2.89 -41.22
C GLN A 507 -40.06 -2.43 -42.02
N ASN A 508 -41.09 -3.27 -42.10
CA ASN A 508 -42.33 -2.93 -42.80
C ASN A 508 -43.01 -1.70 -42.17
N GLU A 509 -43.06 -1.61 -40.83
CA GLU A 509 -43.60 -0.44 -40.12
C GLU A 509 -42.83 0.84 -40.48
N ARG A 510 -41.49 0.80 -40.54
CA ARG A 510 -40.67 1.95 -40.95
C ARG A 510 -40.93 2.38 -42.40
N GLU A 511 -41.02 1.42 -43.32
CA GLU A 511 -41.33 1.73 -44.72
C GLU A 511 -42.69 2.41 -44.85
N VAL A 512 -43.70 1.91 -44.14
CA VAL A 512 -45.04 2.51 -44.11
C VAL A 512 -44.99 3.92 -43.53
N ILE A 513 -44.28 4.15 -42.42
CA ILE A 513 -44.11 5.49 -41.81
C ILE A 513 -43.56 6.49 -42.83
N ILE A 514 -42.51 6.10 -43.57
CA ILE A 514 -41.89 6.96 -44.59
C ILE A 514 -42.91 7.29 -45.67
N LYS A 515 -43.61 6.29 -46.21
CA LYS A 515 -44.63 6.48 -47.26
C LYS A 515 -45.78 7.37 -46.81
N ILE A 516 -46.30 7.18 -45.59
CA ILE A 516 -47.35 8.03 -45.01
C ILE A 516 -46.88 9.49 -44.93
N ASN A 517 -45.66 9.73 -44.44
CA ASN A 517 -45.12 11.09 -44.34
C ASN A 517 -44.93 11.73 -45.72
N THR A 518 -44.38 10.98 -46.69
CA THR A 518 -44.22 11.46 -48.08
C THR A 518 -45.56 11.80 -48.72
N PHE A 519 -46.63 11.06 -48.42
CA PHE A 519 -47.96 11.34 -48.96
C PHE A 519 -48.64 12.56 -48.33
N LYS A 520 -48.62 12.65 -46.99
CA LYS A 520 -49.21 13.81 -46.29
C LYS A 520 -48.45 15.09 -46.56
N GLN A 521 -47.14 15.00 -46.83
CA GLN A 521 -46.25 16.13 -47.12
C GLN A 521 -45.49 15.93 -48.43
N PRO A 522 -46.16 16.04 -49.60
CA PRO A 522 -45.50 15.85 -50.88
C PRO A 522 -44.63 17.06 -51.24
N SER A 523 -43.80 16.92 -52.29
CA SER A 523 -42.92 17.98 -52.78
C SER A 523 -43.67 19.24 -53.24
N GLU A 524 -42.96 20.36 -53.38
CA GLU A 524 -43.55 21.65 -53.81
C GLU A 524 -44.22 21.54 -55.20
N GLU A 525 -43.71 20.69 -56.09
CA GLU A 525 -44.32 20.45 -57.41
C GLU A 525 -45.75 19.92 -57.31
N ILE A 526 -46.00 18.94 -56.43
CA ILE A 526 -47.34 18.35 -56.24
C ILE A 526 -48.25 19.33 -55.50
N THR A 527 -47.73 20.02 -54.49
CA THR A 527 -48.49 21.03 -53.73
C THR A 527 -48.94 22.20 -54.61
N ASN A 528 -48.12 22.61 -55.58
CA ASN A 528 -48.47 23.67 -56.53
C ASN A 528 -49.54 23.22 -57.54
N LYS A 529 -49.55 21.94 -57.92
CA LYS A 529 -50.54 21.35 -58.84
C LYS A 529 -51.89 21.11 -58.16
N PHE A 530 -51.89 20.74 -56.88
CA PHE A 530 -53.09 20.45 -56.09
C PHE A 530 -53.11 21.30 -54.82
N LYS A 531 -53.63 22.54 -54.93
CA LYS A 531 -53.59 23.53 -53.84
C LYS A 531 -54.34 23.10 -52.58
N ASP A 532 -55.37 22.26 -52.72
CA ASP A 532 -56.21 21.81 -51.60
C ASP A 532 -55.74 20.48 -50.97
N TRP A 533 -54.64 19.88 -51.46
CA TRP A 533 -54.15 18.56 -51.04
C TRP A 533 -54.00 18.42 -49.52
N ARG A 534 -53.41 19.43 -48.87
CA ARG A 534 -53.17 19.42 -47.42
C ARG A 534 -54.47 19.40 -46.61
N SER A 535 -55.57 19.95 -47.14
CA SER A 535 -56.88 19.90 -46.49
C SER A 535 -57.50 18.51 -46.64
N ASP A 536 -57.42 17.93 -47.84
CA ASP A 536 -58.03 16.63 -48.15
C ASP A 536 -57.43 15.49 -47.33
N VAL A 537 -56.10 15.50 -47.13
CA VAL A 537 -55.38 14.46 -46.38
C VAL A 537 -55.27 14.74 -44.87
N ASN A 538 -55.75 15.89 -44.38
CA ASN A 538 -55.64 16.25 -42.95
C ASN A 538 -56.41 15.28 -42.05
N SER A 539 -57.51 14.73 -42.56
CA SER A 539 -58.36 13.78 -41.83
C SER A 539 -57.77 12.36 -41.72
N LEU A 540 -56.69 12.05 -42.48
CA LEU A 540 -56.06 10.73 -42.46
C LEU A 540 -55.11 10.57 -41.26
N PRO A 541 -55.00 9.36 -40.68
CA PRO A 541 -54.14 9.11 -39.52
C PRO A 541 -52.67 9.48 -39.76
N ASP A 542 -52.00 10.10 -38.79
CA ASP A 542 -50.57 10.39 -38.89
C ASP A 542 -49.70 9.12 -38.82
N SER A 543 -48.44 9.25 -39.24
CA SER A 543 -47.45 8.15 -39.25
C SER A 543 -47.17 7.52 -37.88
N THR A 544 -47.64 8.13 -36.80
CA THR A 544 -47.58 7.57 -35.43
C THR A 544 -48.69 6.56 -35.13
N ASN A 545 -49.71 6.43 -35.98
CA ASN A 545 -50.89 5.57 -35.75
C ASN A 545 -51.00 4.48 -36.83
N LEU A 546 -50.00 3.59 -36.90
CA LEU A 546 -49.93 2.52 -37.90
C LEU A 546 -51.08 1.51 -37.81
N ASP A 547 -51.69 1.34 -36.64
CA ASP A 547 -52.86 0.46 -36.45
C ASP A 547 -54.07 0.90 -37.29
N LEU A 548 -54.10 2.15 -37.76
CA LEU A 548 -55.17 2.73 -38.59
C LEU A 548 -54.78 2.83 -40.09
N ILE A 549 -53.73 2.12 -40.53
CA ILE A 549 -53.26 2.16 -41.93
C ILE A 549 -54.35 1.80 -42.95
N SER A 550 -55.34 0.99 -42.57
CA SER A 550 -56.47 0.63 -43.43
C SER A 550 -57.30 1.84 -43.90
N GLU A 551 -57.23 2.98 -43.21
CA GLU A 551 -57.87 4.22 -43.64
C GLU A 551 -57.24 4.80 -44.92
N TYR A 552 -55.94 4.58 -45.15
CA TYR A 552 -55.27 4.95 -46.41
C TYR A 552 -55.77 4.13 -47.59
N GLN A 553 -56.05 2.84 -47.38
CA GLN A 553 -56.65 1.97 -48.39
C GLN A 553 -58.08 2.43 -48.72
N ARG A 554 -58.88 2.79 -47.71
CA ARG A 554 -60.23 3.36 -47.91
C ARG A 554 -60.19 4.70 -48.63
N PHE A 555 -59.20 5.56 -48.34
CA PHE A 555 -59.02 6.83 -49.03
C PHE A 555 -58.64 6.64 -50.49
N LEU A 556 -57.75 5.68 -50.79
CA LEU A 556 -57.43 5.29 -52.16
C LEU A 556 -58.68 4.82 -52.92
N GLU A 557 -59.47 3.91 -52.34
CA GLU A 557 -60.74 3.45 -52.92
C GLU A 557 -61.74 4.59 -53.19
N ARG A 558 -61.76 5.63 -52.33
CA ARG A 558 -62.59 6.83 -52.53
C ARG A 558 -62.06 7.69 -53.67
N LEU A 559 -60.75 7.94 -53.72
CA LEU A 559 -60.12 8.70 -54.81
C LEU A 559 -60.34 8.02 -56.17
N GLU A 560 -60.26 6.69 -56.23
CA GLU A 560 -60.55 5.92 -57.45
C GLU A 560 -62.01 6.05 -57.91
N LYS A 561 -62.96 6.22 -56.98
CA LYS A 561 -64.38 6.42 -57.30
C LYS A 561 -64.75 7.85 -57.72
N ASP A 562 -64.09 8.87 -57.16
CA ASP A 562 -64.39 10.29 -57.44
C ASP A 562 -63.77 10.79 -58.76
N ASN A 563 -62.83 10.05 -59.37
CA ASN A 563 -62.02 10.53 -60.48
C ASN A 563 -62.56 10.14 -61.87
N ARG A 564 -63.45 10.99 -62.44
CA ARG A 564 -63.85 10.96 -63.87
C ARG A 564 -63.11 11.96 -64.77
N ASP A 565 -62.01 12.59 -64.33
CA ASP A 565 -61.13 13.40 -65.19
C ASP A 565 -59.63 13.14 -64.92
N TYR A 566 -58.88 12.85 -65.98
CA TYR A 566 -57.51 12.33 -66.04
C TYR A 566 -56.39 13.25 -65.48
N SER A 567 -56.32 13.49 -64.16
CA SER A 567 -55.20 14.26 -63.56
C SER A 567 -54.55 13.67 -62.29
N TRP A 568 -55.18 12.71 -61.60
CA TRP A 568 -54.72 12.24 -60.28
C TRP A 568 -53.83 10.98 -60.24
N ASN A 569 -53.62 10.29 -61.37
CA ASN A 569 -52.85 9.03 -61.41
C ASN A 569 -51.33 9.15 -61.18
N CYS A 570 -50.80 10.36 -60.90
CA CYS A 570 -49.38 10.55 -60.55
C CYS A 570 -49.09 10.70 -59.04
N VAL A 571 -50.11 10.64 -58.17
CA VAL A 571 -49.91 10.84 -56.71
C VAL A 571 -50.36 9.63 -55.86
N CYS A 572 -51.00 8.63 -56.46
CA CYS A 572 -51.55 7.47 -55.74
C CYS A 572 -50.73 6.18 -55.91
N ASN A 573 -49.44 6.20 -55.57
CA ASN A 573 -48.67 4.97 -55.33
C ASN A 573 -48.12 5.00 -53.90
N ILE A 574 -48.86 4.39 -52.97
CA ILE A 574 -48.48 4.14 -51.57
C ILE A 574 -48.51 2.65 -51.31
#